data_AF-A0A210PMU2-F1
#
_entry.id   AF-A0A210PMU2-F1
#
_cell.length_a   1.000
_cell.length_b   1.000
_cell.length_c   1.000
_cell.angle_alpha   90.00
_cell.angle_beta   90.00
_cell.angle_gamma   90.00
#
_symmetry.space_group_name_H-M   'P 1'
#
loop_
_entity.id
_entity.type
_entity.pdbx_description
1 polymer ?
#
loop_
_entity_poly.entity_id
_entity_poly.type
_entity_poly.pdbx_seq_one_letter_code
_entity_poly.pdbx_strand_id
1 'polypeptide(L)'
;MMGTYPRVIKLEGVDVFPARTEGLLDVSNSPNFILVKPSWVADDAVSFCVLCNNKFNQLRRKHHCRQCGRVLCGKCCNEKVLLPQLGICQPERVCDSCLPVAHLVTKSRSSTQQHQIEGAQGLVKQLIEPHGLCRVVELGGLQTLVALGRINNEVLAKYVMSGLHQLSMHHPLHRILVEIGVVCSISSIMMRPSCMDEQVKLDGIGALMIFCKSSELRAKVVKDGVLDPVLKLCAPGNSYTVAVLAVSTLSLVAENQDTNARIIESEHKVLFNILCLTASSDEQMQEVSLKVLVSLSLGSTFHMHRIIQEDFTCGRSLVKVMKSKPQNDQVLVNCACLVSNLATSAEDQGGLQELMECLCEVLRLDIKSKELVIQLARGIANFAKFEQNADRLMKYLPLIVFKCLKSGHHASKTHGIRATLHLLSHRPNTVTEELAKNGAEELLDGIAKLPGLTKAIDASLLVDTPEKSSCTLTSSSTGVRY
;
A
#
# COMPACT_ATOMS: atom_id res chain seq x y z
N MET A 1 -0.90 15.46 20.04
CA MET A 1 0.56 15.58 19.86
C MET A 1 0.82 16.12 18.46
N MET A 2 1.20 17.39 18.31
CA MET A 2 1.58 17.95 17.01
C MET A 2 2.80 17.19 16.49
N GLY A 3 2.68 16.52 15.36
CA GLY A 3 3.77 15.72 14.77
C GLY A 3 4.95 16.59 14.41
N THR A 4 5.93 16.73 15.31
CA THR A 4 7.17 17.43 14.97
C THR A 4 8.10 16.43 14.31
N TYR A 5 8.36 16.60 13.01
CA TYR A 5 9.49 15.94 12.36
C TYR A 5 10.82 16.35 13.03
N PRO A 6 11.90 15.56 12.87
CA PRO A 6 13.16 15.78 13.57
C PRO A 6 13.69 17.21 13.40
N ARG A 7 14.23 17.80 14.47
CA ARG A 7 14.88 19.12 14.43
C ARG A 7 16.15 19.13 13.58
N VAL A 8 16.79 17.96 13.48
CA VAL A 8 18.00 17.72 12.70
C VAL A 8 17.80 16.42 11.94
N ILE A 9 18.21 16.42 10.68
CA ILE A 9 18.27 15.21 9.84
C ILE A 9 19.69 15.08 9.29
N LYS A 10 20.09 13.85 8.98
CA LYS A 10 21.34 13.60 8.26
C LYS A 10 21.03 13.51 6.77
N LEU A 11 21.57 14.43 5.98
CA LEU A 11 21.38 14.49 4.53
C LEU A 11 22.74 14.67 3.88
N GLU A 12 23.08 13.82 2.90
CA GLU A 12 24.40 13.84 2.25
C GLU A 12 25.59 13.79 3.24
N GLY A 13 25.41 13.05 4.36
CA GLY A 13 26.41 12.90 5.40
C GLY A 13 26.52 14.07 6.38
N VAL A 14 25.75 15.15 6.20
CA VAL A 14 25.81 16.39 7.01
C VAL A 14 24.53 16.55 7.84
N ASP A 15 24.67 17.15 9.02
CA ASP A 15 23.53 17.56 9.84
C ASP A 15 22.85 18.79 9.22
N VAL A 16 21.58 18.63 8.88
CA VAL A 16 20.74 19.65 8.25
C VAL A 16 19.59 19.99 9.20
N PHE A 17 19.27 21.28 9.31
CA PHE A 17 18.19 21.82 10.13
C PHE A 17 17.04 22.28 9.22
N PRO A 18 16.01 21.45 9.00
CA PRO A 18 14.93 21.80 8.07
C PRO A 18 14.20 23.07 8.49
N ALA A 19 13.84 23.89 7.49
CA ALA A 19 12.97 25.04 7.71
C ALA A 19 11.63 24.58 8.32
N ARG A 20 11.13 25.34 9.30
CA ARG A 20 9.82 25.09 9.93
C ARG A 20 8.87 26.23 9.64
N THR A 21 7.58 25.90 9.52
CA THR A 21 6.53 26.90 9.36
C THR A 21 6.05 27.42 10.71
N GLU A 22 5.68 28.70 10.75
CA GLU A 22 4.87 29.27 11.82
C GLU A 22 3.40 28.86 11.58
N GLY A 23 2.76 28.24 12.57
CA GLY A 23 1.38 27.78 12.46
C GLY A 23 1.25 26.36 11.90
N LEU A 24 0.44 26.18 10.84
CA LEU A 24 0.17 24.87 10.26
C LEU A 24 1.41 24.30 9.57
N LEU A 25 1.65 23.00 9.76
CA LEU A 25 2.74 22.29 9.09
C LEU A 25 2.42 22.06 7.62
N ASP A 26 1.18 21.66 7.31
CA ASP A 26 0.72 21.45 5.95
C ASP A 26 0.57 22.80 5.21
N VAL A 27 1.40 22.98 4.18
CA VAL A 27 1.42 24.20 3.35
C VAL A 27 0.76 24.02 1.99
N SER A 28 0.21 22.84 1.69
CA SER A 28 -0.42 22.56 0.38
C SER A 28 -1.55 23.54 0.06
N ASN A 29 -2.26 23.99 1.10
CA ASN A 29 -3.35 24.96 1.01
C ASN A 29 -2.96 26.38 1.50
N SER A 30 -1.68 26.62 1.83
CA SER A 30 -1.21 27.86 2.46
C SER A 30 -0.10 28.54 1.64
N PRO A 31 -0.42 29.33 0.60
CA PRO A 31 0.59 29.96 -0.25
C PRO A 31 1.53 30.92 0.46
N ASN A 32 1.01 31.58 1.48
CA ASN A 32 1.70 32.62 2.22
C ASN A 32 2.20 32.09 3.55
N PHE A 33 2.61 30.82 3.61
CA PHE A 33 3.25 30.26 4.81
C PHE A 33 4.40 31.16 5.26
N ILE A 34 4.57 31.28 6.56
CA ILE A 34 5.69 31.99 7.18
C ILE A 34 6.58 30.94 7.82
N LEU A 35 7.90 31.11 7.71
CA LEU A 35 8.91 30.27 8.30
C LEU A 35 9.38 30.86 9.62
N VAL A 36 9.70 29.99 10.57
CA VAL A 36 10.30 30.37 11.85
C VAL A 36 11.64 31.04 11.58
N LYS A 37 11.79 32.27 12.07
CA LYS A 37 13.04 33.05 11.92
C LYS A 37 14.23 32.33 12.57
N PRO A 38 15.42 32.38 11.94
CA PRO A 38 16.62 31.82 12.55
C PRO A 38 17.02 32.63 13.79
N SER A 39 17.54 31.94 14.79
CA SER A 39 18.21 32.60 15.92
C SER A 39 19.55 33.16 15.46
N TRP A 40 19.84 34.40 15.84
CA TRP A 40 21.13 35.02 15.55
C TRP A 40 22.21 34.45 16.45
N VAL A 41 23.35 34.14 15.86
CA VAL A 41 24.55 33.77 16.63
C VAL A 41 25.07 35.04 17.31
N ALA A 42 25.32 34.97 18.61
CA ALA A 42 25.90 36.08 19.36
C ALA A 42 27.26 36.46 18.76
N ASP A 43 27.52 37.76 18.60
CA ASP A 43 28.76 38.24 17.98
C ASP A 43 29.99 37.69 18.71
N ASP A 44 29.93 37.66 20.03
CA ASP A 44 30.96 37.25 20.98
C ASP A 44 31.39 35.79 20.74
N ALA A 45 30.47 34.96 20.25
CA ALA A 45 30.71 33.54 19.99
C ALA A 45 31.49 33.28 18.69
N VAL A 46 31.74 34.31 17.86
CA VAL A 46 32.33 34.15 16.52
C VAL A 46 33.54 35.06 16.32
N SER A 47 34.71 34.48 16.07
CA SER A 47 35.95 35.22 15.80
C SER A 47 36.33 35.30 14.31
N PHE A 48 35.76 34.44 13.47
CA PHE A 48 36.07 34.33 12.04
C PHE A 48 34.80 34.30 11.21
N CYS A 49 34.85 34.85 10.00
CA CYS A 49 33.73 34.75 9.05
C CYS A 49 33.47 33.29 8.71
N VAL A 50 32.24 32.81 8.89
CA VAL A 50 31.88 31.39 8.65
C VAL A 50 32.06 30.95 7.19
N LEU A 51 32.07 31.88 6.23
CA LEU A 51 32.22 31.54 4.81
C LEU A 51 33.68 31.61 4.32
N CYS A 52 34.40 32.69 4.60
CA CYS A 52 35.77 32.88 4.10
C CYS A 52 36.88 32.63 5.13
N ASN A 53 36.50 32.26 6.36
CA ASN A 53 37.39 31.99 7.48
C ASN A 53 38.37 33.14 7.85
N ASN A 54 38.11 34.36 7.37
CA ASN A 54 38.91 35.53 7.73
C ASN A 54 38.53 36.04 9.12
N LYS A 55 39.54 36.34 9.95
CA LYS A 55 39.35 36.87 11.31
C LYS A 55 38.68 38.25 11.27
N PHE A 56 37.70 38.44 12.14
CA PHE A 56 37.08 39.75 12.34
C PHE A 56 38.04 40.71 13.05
N ASN A 57 37.96 42.00 12.69
CA ASN A 57 38.77 43.07 13.29
C ASN A 57 38.06 44.43 13.11
N GLN A 58 38.69 45.53 13.46
CA GLN A 58 38.08 46.87 13.39
C GLN A 58 37.66 47.27 11.95
N LEU A 59 38.38 46.80 10.93
CA LEU A 59 38.06 47.05 9.51
C LEU A 59 37.09 46.00 8.92
N ARG A 60 37.15 44.77 9.42
CA ARG A 60 36.25 43.66 9.04
C ARG A 60 35.20 43.48 10.13
N ARG A 61 34.14 44.29 10.02
CA ARG A 61 32.96 44.23 10.89
C ARG A 61 32.17 42.93 10.68
N LYS A 62 31.42 42.55 11.73
CA LYS A 62 30.49 41.42 11.76
C LYS A 62 29.13 41.84 11.19
N HIS A 63 28.49 40.95 10.46
CA HIS A 63 27.16 41.12 9.88
C HIS A 63 26.36 39.82 9.97
N HIS A 64 25.11 39.89 10.39
CA HIS A 64 24.23 38.72 10.41
C HIS A 64 23.51 38.54 9.09
N CYS A 65 23.50 37.30 8.60
CA CYS A 65 22.59 36.89 7.54
C CYS A 65 21.18 36.77 8.12
N ARG A 66 20.21 37.52 7.58
CA ARG A 66 18.83 37.51 8.07
C ARG A 66 18.10 36.19 7.75
N GLN A 67 18.58 35.45 6.74
CA GLN A 67 18.01 34.17 6.32
C GLN A 67 18.48 32.98 7.20
N CYS A 68 19.74 32.96 7.66
CA CYS A 68 20.27 31.82 8.43
C CYS A 68 20.85 32.16 9.82
N GLY A 69 20.91 33.43 10.21
CA GLY A 69 21.36 33.88 11.53
C GLY A 69 22.87 33.83 11.78
N ARG A 70 23.67 33.32 10.84
CA ARG A 70 25.14 33.23 10.96
C ARG A 70 25.81 34.62 10.85
N VAL A 71 27.03 34.73 11.38
CA VAL A 71 27.86 35.95 11.42
C VAL A 71 28.97 35.94 10.36
N LEU A 72 29.01 36.97 9.52
CA LEU A 72 29.81 37.06 8.30
C LEU A 72 30.48 38.42 8.14
N CYS A 73 31.47 38.51 7.24
CA CYS A 73 32.04 39.80 6.83
C CYS A 73 31.24 40.43 5.68
N GLY A 74 31.39 41.74 5.48
CA GLY A 74 30.63 42.48 4.46
C GLY A 74 30.81 41.93 3.03
N LYS A 75 31.98 41.38 2.70
CA LYS A 75 32.23 40.74 1.39
C LYS A 75 31.39 39.48 1.16
N CYS A 76 31.06 38.73 2.22
CA CYS A 76 30.34 37.46 2.13
C CYS A 76 28.82 37.61 2.39
N CYS A 77 28.38 38.84 2.66
CA CYS A 77 27.00 39.18 3.03
C CYS A 77 26.69 40.63 2.61
N ASN A 78 26.92 40.91 1.33
CA ASN A 78 26.75 42.25 0.78
C ASN A 78 25.34 42.48 0.22
N GLU A 79 24.76 41.44 -0.37
CA GLU A 79 23.48 41.52 -1.08
C GLU A 79 22.30 41.64 -0.12
N LYS A 80 21.27 42.39 -0.55
CA LYS A 80 20.00 42.53 0.15
C LYS A 80 18.86 41.99 -0.69
N VAL A 81 18.04 41.12 -0.10
CA VAL A 81 16.85 40.56 -0.76
C VAL A 81 15.64 40.63 0.15
N LEU A 82 14.45 40.66 -0.44
CA LEU A 82 13.19 40.53 0.32
C LEU A 82 13.10 39.11 0.89
N LEU A 83 12.60 38.99 2.13
CA LEU A 83 12.40 37.71 2.83
C LEU A 83 10.95 37.56 3.31
N PRO A 84 9.94 37.63 2.41
CA PRO A 84 8.53 37.51 2.78
C PRO A 84 8.19 36.15 3.40
N GLN A 85 8.96 35.10 3.09
CA GLN A 85 8.88 33.79 3.73
C GLN A 85 9.23 33.84 5.23
N LEU A 86 9.95 34.85 5.71
CA LEU A 86 10.21 35.09 7.13
C LEU A 86 9.32 36.22 7.70
N GLY A 87 8.29 36.65 6.96
CA GLY A 87 7.46 37.80 7.35
C GLY A 87 8.22 39.13 7.33
N ILE A 88 9.28 39.25 6.52
CA ILE A 88 10.08 40.48 6.40
C ILE A 88 9.86 41.12 5.02
N CYS A 89 9.19 42.26 5.01
CA CYS A 89 8.84 42.98 3.78
C CYS A 89 9.91 43.96 3.29
N GLN A 90 11.00 44.14 4.04
CA GLN A 90 12.11 45.03 3.67
C GLN A 90 13.31 44.23 3.16
N PRO A 91 14.12 44.76 2.22
CA PRO A 91 15.33 44.08 1.76
C PRO A 91 16.36 43.95 2.89
N GLU A 92 16.77 42.72 3.19
CA GLU A 92 17.66 42.38 4.29
C GLU A 92 18.91 41.66 3.81
N ARG A 93 20.00 41.78 4.59
CA ARG A 93 21.28 41.17 4.25
C ARG A 93 21.18 39.65 4.24
N VAL A 94 21.62 39.05 3.15
CA VAL A 94 21.71 37.60 2.98
C VAL A 94 23.13 37.24 2.59
N CYS A 95 23.61 36.09 3.08
CA CYS A 95 24.95 35.62 2.75
C CYS A 95 25.00 34.95 1.39
N ASP A 96 26.19 34.91 0.80
CA ASP A 96 26.41 34.32 -0.53
C ASP A 96 25.97 32.84 -0.58
N SER A 97 26.07 32.11 0.54
CA SER A 97 25.61 30.72 0.64
C SER A 97 24.08 30.57 0.66
N CYS A 98 23.35 31.55 1.21
CA CYS A 98 21.88 31.52 1.26
C CYS A 98 21.23 32.19 0.06
N LEU A 99 21.93 33.12 -0.59
CA LEU A 99 21.39 34.00 -1.62
C LEU A 99 20.71 33.23 -2.77
N PRO A 100 21.30 32.16 -3.36
CA PRO A 100 20.68 31.47 -4.50
C PRO A 100 19.28 30.93 -4.19
N VAL A 101 19.14 30.19 -3.08
CA VAL A 101 17.87 29.57 -2.70
C VAL A 101 16.92 30.61 -2.09
N ALA A 102 17.40 31.53 -1.26
CA ALA A 102 16.54 32.57 -0.66
C ALA A 102 15.88 33.44 -1.74
N HIS A 103 16.64 33.82 -2.78
CA HIS A 103 16.09 34.56 -3.92
C HIS A 103 15.02 33.75 -4.66
N LEU A 104 15.27 32.45 -4.91
CA LEU A 104 14.31 31.58 -5.59
C LEU A 104 13.02 31.39 -4.77
N VAL A 105 13.12 31.16 -3.46
CA VAL A 105 11.97 31.06 -2.55
C VAL A 105 11.15 32.36 -2.57
N THR A 106 11.80 33.51 -2.50
CA THR A 106 11.14 34.82 -2.62
C THR A 106 10.47 34.99 -3.98
N LYS A 107 11.16 34.63 -5.07
CA LYS A 107 10.67 34.74 -6.44
C LYS A 107 9.44 33.86 -6.69
N SER A 108 9.42 32.66 -6.14
CA SER A 108 8.27 31.74 -6.18
C SER A 108 7.01 32.29 -5.50
N ARG A 109 7.13 33.31 -4.64
CA ARG A 109 5.99 33.94 -3.95
C ARG A 109 5.43 35.15 -4.69
N SER A 110 6.00 35.50 -5.84
CA SER A 110 5.48 36.55 -6.73
C SER A 110 4.08 36.21 -7.24
N SER A 111 3.26 37.22 -7.51
CA SER A 111 1.96 37.05 -8.18
C SER A 111 2.11 36.68 -9.66
N THR A 112 3.23 37.05 -10.29
CA THR A 112 3.56 36.72 -11.68
C THR A 112 3.89 35.23 -11.86
N GLN A 113 3.16 34.52 -12.74
CA GLN A 113 3.38 33.10 -13.02
C GLN A 113 4.79 32.80 -13.57
N GLN A 114 5.34 33.66 -14.42
CA GLN A 114 6.69 33.50 -14.95
C GLN A 114 7.74 33.42 -13.85
N HIS A 115 7.63 34.28 -12.83
CA HIS A 115 8.52 34.24 -11.66
C HIS A 115 8.33 32.96 -10.85
N GLN A 116 7.11 32.44 -10.74
CA GLN A 116 6.82 31.18 -10.05
C GLN A 116 7.48 29.99 -10.77
N ILE A 117 7.40 29.96 -12.09
CA ILE A 117 8.04 28.95 -12.95
C ILE A 117 9.56 29.01 -12.79
N GLU A 118 10.16 30.20 -12.93
CA GLU A 118 11.61 30.39 -12.79
C GLU A 118 12.10 30.05 -11.37
N GLY A 119 11.31 30.38 -10.36
CA GLY A 119 11.57 30.02 -8.96
C GLY A 119 11.55 28.50 -8.77
N ALA A 120 10.51 27.82 -9.24
CA ALA A 120 10.40 26.36 -9.17
C ALA A 120 11.55 25.67 -9.92
N GLN A 121 11.79 26.05 -11.17
CA GLN A 121 12.87 25.51 -12.00
C GLN A 121 14.24 25.71 -11.34
N GLY A 122 14.49 26.90 -10.79
CA GLY A 122 15.73 27.19 -10.09
C GLY A 122 15.89 26.35 -8.82
N LEU A 123 14.82 26.15 -8.05
CA LEU A 123 14.85 25.28 -6.85
C LEU A 123 15.14 23.83 -7.23
N VAL A 124 14.51 23.30 -8.28
CA VAL A 124 14.78 21.96 -8.79
C VAL A 124 16.24 21.82 -9.22
N LYS A 125 16.80 22.82 -9.89
CA LYS A 125 18.23 22.81 -10.28
C LYS A 125 19.16 22.72 -9.06
N GLN A 126 18.78 23.30 -7.91
CA GLN A 126 19.58 23.21 -6.68
C GLN A 126 19.57 21.79 -6.06
N LEU A 127 18.59 20.95 -6.38
CA LEU A 127 18.51 19.58 -5.84
C LEU A 127 19.58 18.64 -6.40
N ILE A 128 20.18 18.99 -7.54
CA ILE A 128 21.20 18.16 -8.22
C ILE A 128 22.50 18.10 -7.41
N GLU A 129 22.86 19.18 -6.72
CA GLU A 129 24.11 19.26 -5.95
C GLU A 129 23.84 19.03 -4.45
N PRO A 130 24.67 18.22 -3.74
CA PRO A 130 24.48 17.92 -2.32
C PRO A 130 24.33 19.16 -1.42
N HIS A 131 25.16 20.18 -1.66
CA HIS A 131 25.08 21.43 -0.90
C HIS A 131 23.79 22.21 -1.23
N GLY A 132 23.40 22.26 -2.49
CA GLY A 132 22.17 22.91 -2.95
C GLY A 132 20.92 22.25 -2.35
N LEU A 133 20.86 20.91 -2.34
CA LEU A 133 19.81 20.14 -1.68
C LEU A 133 19.67 20.52 -0.20
N CYS A 134 20.79 20.55 0.53
CA CYS A 134 20.79 20.98 1.94
C CYS A 134 20.25 22.42 2.09
N ARG A 135 20.67 23.35 1.22
CA ARG A 135 20.15 24.74 1.25
C ARG A 135 18.65 24.79 0.95
N VAL A 136 18.13 24.00 0.01
CA VAL A 136 16.69 23.93 -0.30
C VAL A 136 15.90 23.49 0.94
N VAL A 137 16.41 22.52 1.69
CA VAL A 137 15.77 22.02 2.91
C VAL A 137 15.80 23.04 4.05
N GLU A 138 16.95 23.70 4.28
CA GLU A 138 17.11 24.66 5.38
C GLU A 138 16.38 25.99 5.15
N LEU A 139 16.16 26.37 3.90
CA LEU A 139 15.71 27.72 3.54
C LEU A 139 14.24 27.79 3.08
N GLY A 140 13.50 26.68 3.21
CA GLY A 140 12.06 26.64 2.96
C GLY A 140 11.65 26.24 1.56
N GLY A 141 12.57 25.68 0.77
CA GLY A 141 12.29 25.27 -0.60
C GLY A 141 11.35 24.07 -0.70
N LEU A 142 11.34 23.16 0.30
CA LEU A 142 10.35 22.07 0.37
C LEU A 142 8.92 22.62 0.45
N GLN A 143 8.69 23.52 1.40
CA GLN A 143 7.40 24.18 1.60
C GLN A 143 6.99 24.99 0.37
N THR A 144 7.96 25.64 -0.27
CA THR A 144 7.73 26.41 -1.49
C THR A 144 7.23 25.53 -2.63
N LEU A 145 7.91 24.40 -2.91
CA LEU A 145 7.50 23.48 -3.97
C LEU A 145 6.10 22.89 -3.70
N VAL A 146 5.81 22.48 -2.46
CA VAL A 146 4.49 21.98 -2.08
C VAL A 146 3.40 23.05 -2.24
N ALA A 147 3.65 24.29 -1.80
CA ALA A 147 2.68 25.38 -1.93
C ALA A 147 2.44 25.81 -3.39
N LEU A 148 3.43 25.64 -4.28
CA LEU A 148 3.28 25.90 -5.72
C LEU A 148 2.41 24.87 -6.42
N GLY A 149 2.30 23.65 -5.89
CA GLY A 149 1.52 22.56 -6.51
C GLY A 149 0.02 22.83 -6.61
N ARG A 150 -0.52 23.80 -5.88
CA ARG A 150 -1.92 24.24 -6.01
C ARG A 150 -2.19 25.14 -7.23
N ILE A 151 -1.14 25.73 -7.81
CA ILE A 151 -1.28 26.71 -8.90
C ILE A 151 -1.57 25.96 -10.20
N ASN A 152 -2.73 26.25 -10.80
CA ASN A 152 -3.17 25.60 -12.03
C ASN A 152 -2.41 26.13 -13.26
N ASN A 153 -1.16 25.70 -13.42
CA ASN A 153 -0.32 25.97 -14.58
C ASN A 153 0.47 24.69 -14.91
N GLU A 154 0.48 24.28 -16.18
CA GLU A 154 1.06 23.01 -16.62
C GLU A 154 2.59 23.01 -16.59
N VAL A 155 3.21 24.11 -17.05
CA VAL A 155 4.68 24.26 -17.05
C VAL A 155 5.20 24.24 -15.62
N LEU A 156 4.52 24.96 -14.72
CA LEU A 156 4.85 24.96 -13.30
C LEU A 156 4.67 23.57 -12.68
N ALA A 157 3.59 22.87 -13.01
CA ALA A 157 3.32 21.52 -12.50
C ALA A 157 4.43 20.53 -12.89
N LYS A 158 5.01 20.63 -14.10
CA LYS A 158 6.16 19.82 -14.53
C LYS A 158 7.35 19.98 -13.58
N TYR A 159 7.76 21.22 -13.29
CA TYR A 159 8.89 21.48 -12.40
C TYR A 159 8.58 21.09 -10.95
N VAL A 160 7.38 21.42 -10.45
CA VAL A 160 6.98 21.07 -9.09
C VAL A 160 6.97 19.55 -8.92
N MET A 161 6.35 18.82 -9.83
CA MET A 161 6.28 17.36 -9.75
C MET A 161 7.66 16.72 -9.78
N SER A 162 8.52 17.14 -10.72
CA SER A 162 9.90 16.65 -10.82
C SER A 162 10.71 16.93 -9.55
N GLY A 163 10.59 18.14 -8.99
CA GLY A 163 11.24 18.49 -7.73
C GLY A 163 10.75 17.67 -6.54
N LEU A 164 9.43 17.49 -6.39
CA LEU A 164 8.85 16.68 -5.32
C LEU A 164 9.24 15.21 -5.45
N HIS A 165 9.34 14.69 -6.68
CA HIS A 165 9.83 13.35 -6.96
C HIS A 165 11.30 13.17 -6.55
N GLN A 166 12.19 14.08 -6.97
CA GLN A 166 13.61 14.05 -6.56
C GLN A 166 13.76 14.09 -5.04
N LEU A 167 13.03 14.98 -4.36
CA LEU A 167 13.01 15.08 -2.90
C LEU A 167 12.52 13.78 -2.24
N SER A 168 11.53 13.11 -2.83
CA SER A 168 11.02 11.84 -2.32
C SER A 168 12.03 10.69 -2.40
N MET A 169 13.08 10.78 -3.22
CA MET A 169 14.15 9.77 -3.26
C MET A 169 15.01 9.75 -1.99
N HIS A 170 14.97 10.81 -1.17
CA HIS A 170 15.77 10.92 0.04
C HIS A 170 14.97 10.50 1.27
N HIS A 171 15.23 9.28 1.79
CA HIS A 171 14.58 8.72 2.97
C HIS A 171 14.49 9.68 4.19
N PRO A 172 15.54 10.44 4.55
CA PRO A 172 15.47 11.39 5.68
C PRO A 172 14.39 12.49 5.53
N LEU A 173 13.93 12.76 4.30
CA LEU A 173 12.93 13.78 4.01
C LEU A 173 11.49 13.26 4.06
N HIS A 174 11.27 11.94 4.04
CA HIS A 174 9.91 11.37 3.85
C HIS A 174 8.90 11.87 4.87
N ARG A 175 9.25 11.84 6.17
CA ARG A 175 8.37 12.32 7.24
C ARG A 175 8.10 13.82 7.12
N ILE A 176 9.11 14.62 6.77
CA ILE A 176 8.96 16.08 6.61
C ILE A 176 8.02 16.37 5.45
N LEU A 177 8.25 15.74 4.29
CA LEU A 177 7.47 15.93 3.07
C LEU A 177 5.98 15.60 3.30
N VAL A 178 5.69 14.46 3.94
CA VAL A 178 4.31 14.07 4.26
C VAL A 178 3.65 15.07 5.22
N GLU A 179 4.33 15.51 6.28
CA GLU A 179 3.79 16.48 7.25
C GLU A 179 3.55 17.87 6.64
N ILE A 180 4.36 18.30 5.67
CA ILE A 180 4.16 19.59 4.99
C ILE A 180 3.10 19.54 3.88
N GLY A 181 2.48 18.38 3.61
CA GLY A 181 1.39 18.25 2.64
C GLY A 181 1.83 17.87 1.22
N VAL A 182 2.97 17.19 1.05
CA VAL A 182 3.44 16.77 -0.28
C VAL A 182 2.41 15.89 -1.01
N VAL A 183 1.72 15.01 -0.28
CA VAL A 183 0.75 14.06 -0.87
C VAL A 183 -0.47 14.81 -1.41
N CYS A 184 -0.99 15.79 -0.66
CA CYS A 184 -2.05 16.68 -1.09
C CYS A 184 -1.66 17.44 -2.37
N SER A 185 -0.43 17.98 -2.41
CA SER A 185 0.09 18.70 -3.56
C SER A 185 0.23 17.82 -4.80
N ILE A 186 0.86 16.65 -4.68
CA ILE A 186 1.02 15.69 -5.78
C ILE A 186 -0.35 15.24 -6.30
N SER A 187 -1.26 14.88 -5.39
CA SER A 187 -2.61 14.42 -5.73
C SER A 187 -3.40 15.51 -6.46
N SER A 188 -3.31 16.76 -6.00
CA SER A 188 -3.94 17.92 -6.65
C SER A 188 -3.44 18.11 -8.09
N ILE A 189 -2.13 17.96 -8.34
CA ILE A 189 -1.55 18.04 -9.69
C ILE A 189 -2.05 16.89 -10.56
N MET A 190 -2.00 15.65 -10.06
CA MET A 190 -2.39 14.44 -10.81
C MET A 190 -3.88 14.40 -11.17
N MET A 191 -4.73 15.04 -10.35
CA MET A 191 -6.17 15.09 -10.59
C MET A 191 -6.61 16.14 -11.62
N ARG A 192 -5.72 16.99 -12.14
CA ARG A 192 -6.08 18.01 -13.13
C ARG A 192 -6.65 17.41 -14.43
N PRO A 193 -7.59 18.10 -15.12
CA PRO A 193 -8.25 17.58 -16.32
C PRO A 193 -7.38 17.59 -17.57
N SER A 194 -6.46 18.55 -17.69
CA SER A 194 -5.60 18.62 -18.86
C SER A 194 -4.67 17.41 -18.93
N CYS A 195 -4.44 16.90 -20.14
CA CYS A 195 -3.69 15.67 -20.34
C CYS A 195 -2.28 15.84 -19.77
N MET A 196 -2.05 15.26 -18.59
CA MET A 196 -0.76 15.36 -17.94
C MET A 196 0.26 14.60 -18.79
N ASP A 197 1.31 15.32 -19.15
CA ASP A 197 2.57 14.81 -19.70
C ASP A 197 2.96 13.50 -19.01
N GLU A 198 3.41 12.51 -19.79
CA GLU A 198 3.72 11.19 -19.28
C GLU A 198 4.77 11.22 -18.16
N GLN A 199 5.75 12.12 -18.24
CA GLN A 199 6.76 12.28 -17.19
C GLN A 199 6.14 12.77 -15.88
N VAL A 200 5.16 13.67 -15.94
CA VAL A 200 4.45 14.15 -14.74
C VAL A 200 3.68 13.02 -14.06
N LYS A 201 3.08 12.12 -14.85
CA LYS A 201 2.42 10.92 -14.30
C LYS A 201 3.43 10.01 -13.61
N LEU A 202 4.57 9.74 -14.26
CA LEU A 202 5.64 8.89 -13.74
C LEU A 202 6.26 9.45 -12.45
N ASP A 203 6.62 10.73 -12.45
CA ASP A 203 7.19 11.41 -11.28
C ASP A 203 6.20 11.39 -10.11
N GLY A 204 4.93 11.70 -10.38
CA GLY A 204 3.86 11.73 -9.38
C GLY A 204 3.58 10.36 -8.77
N ILE A 205 3.29 9.36 -9.60
CA ILE A 205 3.01 8.01 -9.09
C ILE A 205 4.24 7.39 -8.43
N GLY A 206 5.45 7.66 -8.96
CA GLY A 206 6.70 7.20 -8.37
C GLY A 206 6.94 7.78 -6.97
N ALA A 207 6.67 9.08 -6.79
CA ALA A 207 6.77 9.72 -5.48
C ALA A 207 5.73 9.18 -4.49
N LEU A 208 4.47 9.04 -4.90
CA LEU A 208 3.41 8.46 -4.06
C LEU A 208 3.74 7.03 -3.64
N MET A 209 4.23 6.21 -4.58
CA MET A 209 4.64 4.84 -4.31
C MET A 209 5.71 4.76 -3.23
N ILE A 210 6.70 5.67 -3.25
CA ILE A 210 7.76 5.71 -2.23
C ILE A 210 7.19 5.97 -0.85
N PHE A 211 6.27 6.92 -0.70
CA PHE A 211 5.63 7.18 0.58
C PHE A 211 4.75 6.01 1.03
N CYS A 212 4.04 5.33 0.12
CA CYS A 212 3.22 4.15 0.43
C CYS A 212 4.05 2.92 0.86
N LYS A 213 5.33 2.82 0.45
CA LYS A 213 6.22 1.73 0.87
C LYS A 213 6.54 1.79 2.36
N SER A 214 6.58 2.97 2.98
CA SER A 214 6.75 3.12 4.43
C SER A 214 5.47 2.75 5.15
N SER A 215 5.54 1.69 5.98
CA SER A 215 4.41 1.25 6.80
C SER A 215 3.95 2.31 7.80
N GLU A 216 4.88 3.14 8.30
CA GLU A 216 4.60 4.21 9.26
C GLU A 216 3.85 5.38 8.63
N LEU A 217 4.18 5.73 7.39
CA LEU A 217 3.59 6.89 6.69
C LEU A 217 2.30 6.53 5.96
N ARG A 218 2.12 5.27 5.57
CA ARG A 218 1.03 4.81 4.71
C ARG A 218 -0.36 5.27 5.16
N ALA A 219 -0.68 5.16 6.45
CA ALA A 219 -1.99 5.60 6.98
C ALA A 219 -2.22 7.10 6.75
N LYS A 220 -1.19 7.93 6.93
CA LYS A 220 -1.25 9.38 6.66
C LYS A 220 -1.34 9.66 5.16
N VAL A 221 -0.57 8.96 4.34
CA VAL A 221 -0.60 9.08 2.87
C VAL A 221 -1.99 8.76 2.32
N VAL A 222 -2.64 7.71 2.84
CA VAL A 222 -4.04 7.37 2.51
C VAL A 222 -5.00 8.49 2.92
N LYS A 223 -4.86 8.99 4.15
CA LYS A 223 -5.68 10.11 4.65
C LYS A 223 -5.51 11.40 3.84
N ASP A 224 -4.32 11.63 3.29
CA ASP A 224 -3.98 12.82 2.50
C ASP A 224 -4.40 12.71 1.02
N GLY A 225 -5.17 11.69 0.64
CA GLY A 225 -5.85 11.63 -0.65
C GLY A 225 -5.08 10.92 -1.76
N VAL A 226 -4.16 10.00 -1.44
CA VAL A 226 -3.42 9.21 -2.46
C VAL A 226 -4.33 8.33 -3.34
N LEU A 227 -5.52 7.96 -2.87
CA LEU A 227 -6.34 6.94 -3.52
C LEU A 227 -6.87 7.41 -4.89
N ASP A 228 -7.45 8.60 -4.97
CA ASP A 228 -8.06 9.12 -6.19
C ASP A 228 -7.08 9.24 -7.39
N PRO A 229 -5.85 9.79 -7.25
CA PRO A 229 -4.90 9.82 -8.35
C PRO A 229 -4.42 8.41 -8.77
N VAL A 230 -4.33 7.47 -7.83
CA VAL A 230 -3.97 6.07 -8.14
C VAL A 230 -5.09 5.41 -8.93
N LEU A 231 -6.36 5.55 -8.51
CA LEU A 231 -7.52 5.00 -9.23
C LEU A 231 -7.64 5.57 -10.65
N LYS A 232 -7.39 6.88 -10.82
CA LYS A 232 -7.37 7.55 -12.14
C LYS A 232 -6.30 6.96 -13.06
N LEU A 233 -5.12 6.61 -12.54
CA LEU A 233 -4.04 6.02 -13.35
C LEU A 233 -4.23 4.52 -13.60
N CYS A 234 -5.00 3.81 -12.77
CA CYS A 234 -5.41 2.43 -13.04
C CYS A 234 -6.48 2.32 -14.15
N ALA A 235 -7.06 3.43 -14.61
CA ALA A 235 -7.94 3.45 -15.75
C ALA A 235 -7.18 3.10 -17.06
N PRO A 236 -7.87 2.50 -18.05
CA PRO A 236 -7.26 2.16 -19.34
C PRO A 236 -6.76 3.41 -20.09
N GLY A 237 -5.79 3.22 -20.98
CA GLY A 237 -5.25 4.29 -21.85
C GLY A 237 -3.94 4.94 -21.36
N ASN A 238 -3.42 4.52 -20.22
CA ASN A 238 -2.08 4.91 -19.78
C ASN A 238 -1.00 4.00 -20.40
N SER A 239 0.24 4.49 -20.47
CA SER A 239 1.37 3.67 -20.89
C SER A 239 1.61 2.51 -19.92
N TYR A 240 2.25 1.46 -20.42
CA TYR A 240 2.54 0.27 -19.63
C TYR A 240 3.27 0.59 -18.31
N THR A 241 4.31 1.44 -18.36
CA THR A 241 5.09 1.84 -17.19
C THR A 241 4.23 2.56 -16.15
N VAL A 242 3.36 3.47 -16.58
CA VAL A 242 2.43 4.18 -15.68
C VAL A 242 1.43 3.19 -15.06
N ALA A 243 0.90 2.26 -15.85
CA ALA A 243 -0.03 1.25 -15.37
C ALA A 243 0.61 0.34 -14.31
N VAL A 244 1.82 -0.18 -14.56
CA VAL A 244 2.54 -1.02 -13.58
C VAL A 244 2.75 -0.27 -12.26
N LEU A 245 3.22 0.99 -12.32
CA LEU A 245 3.43 1.80 -11.12
C LEU A 245 2.13 2.12 -10.39
N ALA A 246 1.05 2.38 -11.13
CA ALA A 246 -0.27 2.65 -10.56
C ALA A 246 -0.81 1.43 -9.82
N VAL A 247 -0.82 0.25 -10.45
CA VAL A 247 -1.30 -1.00 -9.81
C VAL A 247 -0.37 -1.41 -8.65
N SER A 248 0.94 -1.20 -8.79
CA SER A 248 1.90 -1.43 -7.69
C SER A 248 1.63 -0.54 -6.49
N THR A 249 1.35 0.74 -6.73
CA THR A 249 0.96 1.68 -5.67
C THR A 249 -0.37 1.29 -5.06
N LEU A 250 -1.35 0.90 -5.89
CA LEU A 250 -2.65 0.42 -5.44
C LEU A 250 -2.53 -0.82 -4.55
N SER A 251 -1.58 -1.73 -4.84
CA SER A 251 -1.36 -2.92 -4.01
C SER A 251 -0.93 -2.56 -2.59
N LEU A 252 -0.18 -1.48 -2.41
CA LEU A 252 0.22 -0.97 -1.09
C LEU A 252 -0.94 -0.24 -0.41
N VAL A 253 -1.71 0.54 -1.17
CA VAL A 253 -2.87 1.28 -0.64
C VAL A 253 -3.97 0.33 -0.17
N ALA A 254 -4.24 -0.74 -0.93
CA ALA A 254 -5.25 -1.76 -0.62
C ALA A 254 -4.93 -2.61 0.63
N GLU A 255 -3.69 -2.57 1.15
CA GLU A 255 -3.37 -3.16 2.46
C GLU A 255 -4.12 -2.43 3.59
N ASN A 256 -4.53 -1.17 3.38
CA ASN A 256 -5.42 -0.45 4.29
C ASN A 256 -6.89 -0.77 3.97
N GLN A 257 -7.53 -1.53 4.85
CA GLN A 257 -8.92 -2.00 4.70
C GLN A 257 -9.94 -0.87 4.49
N ASP A 258 -9.69 0.33 5.03
CA ASP A 258 -10.58 1.49 4.88
C ASP A 258 -10.71 1.94 3.41
N THR A 259 -9.76 1.54 2.56
CA THR A 259 -9.76 1.89 1.13
C THR A 259 -10.53 0.90 0.27
N ASN A 260 -10.75 -0.33 0.74
CA ASN A 260 -11.21 -1.45 -0.09
C ASN A 260 -12.59 -1.22 -0.71
N ALA A 261 -13.54 -0.66 0.04
CA ALA A 261 -14.87 -0.34 -0.47
C ALA A 261 -14.79 0.67 -1.63
N ARG A 262 -14.01 1.75 -1.45
CA ARG A 262 -13.80 2.77 -2.50
C ARG A 262 -13.11 2.22 -3.75
N ILE A 263 -12.21 1.25 -3.60
CA ILE A 263 -11.53 0.60 -4.74
C ILE A 263 -12.53 -0.27 -5.54
N ILE A 264 -13.36 -1.05 -4.85
CA ILE A 264 -14.35 -1.95 -5.46
C ILE A 264 -15.48 -1.17 -6.13
N GLU A 265 -15.94 -0.09 -5.50
CA GLU A 265 -17.07 0.74 -5.94
C GLU A 265 -16.63 1.92 -6.83
N SER A 266 -15.37 1.97 -7.23
CA SER A 266 -14.79 3.05 -8.04
C SER A 266 -15.51 3.21 -9.38
N GLU A 267 -15.89 4.45 -9.72
CA GLU A 267 -16.53 4.83 -11.00
C GLU A 267 -15.68 4.47 -12.23
N HIS A 268 -14.35 4.41 -12.10
CA HIS A 268 -13.41 4.05 -13.17
C HIS A 268 -13.38 2.54 -13.52
N LYS A 269 -14.28 1.72 -12.98
CA LYS A 269 -14.30 0.24 -13.16
C LYS A 269 -12.94 -0.41 -12.82
N VAL A 270 -12.29 0.08 -11.76
CA VAL A 270 -10.94 -0.32 -11.39
C VAL A 270 -10.85 -1.82 -11.10
N LEU A 271 -11.82 -2.39 -10.38
CA LEU A 271 -11.87 -3.83 -10.14
C LEU A 271 -11.86 -4.66 -11.43
N PHE A 272 -12.71 -4.30 -12.40
CA PHE A 272 -12.74 -4.94 -13.72
C PHE A 272 -11.40 -4.81 -14.45
N ASN A 273 -10.79 -3.62 -14.44
CA ASN A 273 -9.51 -3.39 -15.10
C ASN A 273 -8.39 -4.24 -14.48
N ILE A 274 -8.32 -4.32 -13.14
CA ILE A 274 -7.33 -5.14 -12.44
C ILE A 274 -7.53 -6.62 -12.77
N LEU A 275 -8.77 -7.10 -12.78
CA LEU A 275 -9.07 -8.49 -13.16
C LEU A 275 -8.62 -8.79 -14.59
N CYS A 276 -8.85 -7.88 -15.55
CA CYS A 276 -8.32 -8.02 -16.90
C CYS A 276 -6.78 -8.08 -16.93
N LEU A 277 -6.10 -7.25 -16.12
CA LEU A 277 -4.63 -7.23 -16.03
C LEU A 277 -4.05 -8.50 -15.42
N THR A 278 -4.81 -9.28 -14.63
CA THR A 278 -4.34 -10.60 -14.18
C THR A 278 -4.06 -11.54 -15.34
N ALA A 279 -4.73 -11.39 -16.48
CA ALA A 279 -4.51 -12.20 -17.69
C ALA A 279 -3.52 -11.57 -18.69
N SER A 280 -2.71 -10.59 -18.26
CA SER A 280 -1.64 -9.98 -19.05
C SER A 280 -0.62 -11.02 -19.55
N SER A 281 0.06 -10.76 -20.66
CA SER A 281 1.21 -11.58 -21.08
C SER A 281 2.45 -11.38 -20.21
N ASP A 282 2.53 -10.27 -19.49
CA ASP A 282 3.63 -9.95 -18.58
C ASP A 282 3.32 -10.40 -17.14
N GLU A 283 4.17 -11.28 -16.61
CA GLU A 283 4.00 -11.90 -15.29
C GLU A 283 4.16 -10.90 -14.13
N GLN A 284 4.93 -9.82 -14.30
CA GLN A 284 5.02 -8.77 -13.27
C GLN A 284 3.68 -8.06 -13.09
N MET A 285 3.00 -7.73 -14.20
CA MET A 285 1.65 -7.17 -14.18
C MET A 285 0.65 -8.15 -13.55
N GLN A 286 0.74 -9.45 -13.87
CA GLN A 286 -0.11 -10.47 -13.27
C GLN A 286 0.07 -10.51 -11.75
N GLU A 287 1.32 -10.61 -11.28
CA GLU A 287 1.67 -10.72 -9.87
C GLU A 287 1.09 -9.55 -9.05
N VAL A 288 1.35 -8.33 -9.50
CA VAL A 288 0.95 -7.10 -8.80
C VAL A 288 -0.58 -6.93 -8.83
N SER A 289 -1.24 -7.24 -9.95
CA SER A 289 -2.70 -7.18 -10.07
C SER A 289 -3.38 -8.18 -9.13
N LEU A 290 -2.87 -9.41 -9.05
CA LEU A 290 -3.36 -10.43 -8.13
C LEU A 290 -3.14 -10.01 -6.67
N LYS A 291 -2.02 -9.36 -6.34
CA LYS A 291 -1.76 -8.87 -4.98
C LYS A 291 -2.78 -7.83 -4.53
N VAL A 292 -3.24 -6.94 -5.43
CA VAL A 292 -4.36 -6.03 -5.13
C VAL A 292 -5.61 -6.83 -4.78
N LEU A 293 -6.00 -7.79 -5.63
CA LEU A 293 -7.20 -8.59 -5.43
C LEU A 293 -7.15 -9.42 -4.14
N VAL A 294 -5.98 -9.99 -3.79
CA VAL A 294 -5.76 -10.67 -2.51
C VAL A 294 -6.10 -9.72 -1.35
N SER A 295 -5.60 -8.48 -1.39
CA SER A 295 -5.85 -7.49 -0.33
C SER A 295 -7.34 -7.11 -0.24
N LEU A 296 -8.01 -6.94 -1.39
CA LEU A 296 -9.46 -6.66 -1.44
C LEU A 296 -10.30 -7.84 -0.92
N SER A 297 -9.87 -9.09 -1.19
CA SER A 297 -10.56 -10.31 -0.77
C SER A 297 -10.51 -10.59 0.74
N LEU A 298 -9.67 -9.87 1.49
CA LEU A 298 -9.66 -9.91 2.96
C LEU A 298 -10.80 -9.08 3.59
N GLY A 299 -11.59 -8.37 2.77
CA GLY A 299 -12.73 -7.59 3.22
C GLY A 299 -13.97 -8.43 3.54
N SER A 300 -15.15 -7.83 3.35
CA SER A 300 -16.43 -8.49 3.64
C SER A 300 -16.79 -9.57 2.61
N THR A 301 -17.77 -10.40 2.94
CA THR A 301 -18.37 -11.34 1.98
C THR A 301 -18.93 -10.63 0.75
N PHE A 302 -19.46 -9.42 0.91
CA PHE A 302 -19.88 -8.57 -0.20
C PHE A 302 -18.72 -8.26 -1.17
N HIS A 303 -17.54 -7.91 -0.65
CA HIS A 303 -16.36 -7.67 -1.50
C HIS A 303 -15.97 -8.93 -2.29
N MET A 304 -15.96 -10.09 -1.64
CA MET A 304 -15.67 -11.37 -2.31
C MET A 304 -16.68 -11.66 -3.42
N HIS A 305 -17.98 -11.51 -3.13
CA HIS A 305 -19.04 -11.68 -4.12
C HIS A 305 -18.86 -10.76 -5.34
N ARG A 306 -18.52 -9.48 -5.11
CA ARG A 306 -18.24 -8.52 -6.19
C ARG A 306 -17.04 -8.93 -7.05
N ILE A 307 -15.94 -9.42 -6.44
CA ILE A 307 -14.78 -9.92 -7.19
C ILE A 307 -15.18 -11.09 -8.10
N ILE A 308 -16.00 -12.02 -7.60
CA ILE A 308 -16.43 -13.21 -8.35
C ILE A 308 -17.34 -12.82 -9.52
N GLN A 309 -18.28 -11.90 -9.30
CA GLN A 309 -19.14 -11.37 -10.36
C GLN A 309 -18.32 -10.69 -11.46
N GLU A 310 -17.36 -9.83 -11.10
CA GLU A 310 -16.54 -9.14 -12.09
C GLU A 310 -15.57 -10.09 -12.81
N ASP A 311 -15.04 -11.13 -12.14
CA ASP A 311 -14.22 -12.17 -12.81
C ASP A 311 -15.04 -12.92 -13.87
N PHE A 312 -16.31 -13.21 -13.59
CA PHE A 312 -17.21 -13.77 -14.58
C PHE A 312 -17.37 -12.83 -15.78
N THR A 313 -17.63 -11.54 -15.52
CA THR A 313 -17.82 -10.52 -16.56
C THR A 313 -16.57 -10.30 -17.42
N CYS A 314 -15.36 -10.39 -16.85
CA CYS A 314 -14.10 -10.27 -17.62
C CYS A 314 -13.71 -11.57 -18.35
N GLY A 315 -14.59 -12.58 -18.34
CA GLY A 315 -14.37 -13.85 -19.03
C GLY A 315 -13.39 -14.76 -18.31
N ARG A 316 -13.53 -14.90 -16.99
CA ARG A 316 -12.80 -15.84 -16.13
C ARG A 316 -11.28 -15.63 -16.18
N SER A 317 -10.82 -14.41 -15.93
CA SER A 317 -9.39 -14.08 -15.99
C SER A 317 -8.58 -14.93 -15.02
N LEU A 318 -9.09 -15.19 -13.81
CA LEU A 318 -8.39 -16.01 -12.82
C LEU A 318 -8.15 -17.45 -13.31
N VAL A 319 -9.13 -18.05 -14.01
CA VAL A 319 -8.98 -19.38 -14.61
C VAL A 319 -7.90 -19.36 -15.69
N LYS A 320 -7.86 -18.32 -16.53
CA LYS A 320 -6.83 -18.17 -17.58
C LYS A 320 -5.42 -18.13 -16.99
N VAL A 321 -5.23 -17.42 -15.88
CA VAL A 321 -3.94 -17.36 -15.16
C VAL A 321 -3.52 -18.72 -14.62
N MET A 322 -4.43 -19.46 -13.97
CA MET A 322 -4.06 -20.77 -13.42
C MET A 322 -3.73 -21.78 -14.53
N LYS A 323 -4.36 -21.66 -15.70
CA LYS A 323 -4.11 -22.52 -16.87
C LYS A 323 -2.87 -22.10 -17.68
N SER A 324 -2.39 -20.87 -17.56
CA SER A 324 -1.26 -20.37 -18.37
C SER A 324 0.11 -20.90 -17.93
N LYS A 325 0.21 -21.51 -16.75
CA LYS A 325 1.46 -22.07 -16.17
C LYS A 325 2.59 -21.02 -16.15
N PRO A 326 2.42 -19.91 -15.41
CA PRO A 326 3.45 -18.86 -15.33
C PRO A 326 4.75 -19.40 -14.72
N GLN A 327 5.88 -18.80 -15.10
CA GLN A 327 7.20 -19.14 -14.59
C GLN A 327 7.44 -18.55 -13.19
N ASN A 328 6.88 -17.38 -12.91
CA ASN A 328 6.91 -16.75 -11.61
C ASN A 328 5.92 -17.43 -10.66
N ASP A 329 6.46 -18.23 -9.73
CA ASP A 329 5.70 -18.91 -8.69
C ASP A 329 4.79 -17.94 -7.91
N GLN A 330 5.18 -16.67 -7.73
CA GLN A 330 4.38 -15.69 -6.97
C GLN A 330 3.03 -15.40 -7.63
N VAL A 331 2.93 -15.50 -8.96
CA VAL A 331 1.65 -15.37 -9.68
C VAL A 331 0.69 -16.47 -9.23
N LEU A 332 1.14 -17.73 -9.22
CA LEU A 332 0.32 -18.85 -8.78
C LEU A 332 0.02 -18.77 -7.28
N VAL A 333 0.98 -18.35 -6.46
CA VAL A 333 0.78 -18.16 -5.02
C VAL A 333 -0.32 -17.13 -4.76
N ASN A 334 -0.24 -15.96 -5.39
CA ASN A 334 -1.22 -14.89 -5.22
C ASN A 334 -2.60 -15.32 -5.75
N CYS A 335 -2.65 -15.99 -6.91
CA CYS A 335 -3.90 -16.49 -7.47
C CYS A 335 -4.54 -17.57 -6.56
N ALA A 336 -3.77 -18.54 -6.09
CA ALA A 336 -4.27 -19.56 -5.16
C ALA A 336 -4.71 -18.96 -3.81
N CYS A 337 -3.99 -17.95 -3.31
CA CYS A 337 -4.35 -17.23 -2.10
C CYS A 337 -5.70 -16.51 -2.27
N LEU A 338 -5.88 -15.78 -3.38
CA LEU A 338 -7.13 -15.10 -3.74
C LEU A 338 -8.29 -16.09 -3.82
N VAL A 339 -8.17 -17.14 -4.63
CA VAL A 339 -9.22 -18.15 -4.78
C VAL A 339 -9.58 -18.78 -3.43
N SER A 340 -8.58 -19.03 -2.57
CA SER A 340 -8.82 -19.56 -1.24
C SER A 340 -9.62 -18.63 -0.33
N ASN A 341 -9.42 -17.31 -0.44
CA ASN A 341 -10.19 -16.32 0.30
C ASN A 341 -11.65 -16.29 -0.20
N LEU A 342 -11.83 -16.28 -1.53
CA LEU A 342 -13.15 -16.31 -2.19
C LEU A 342 -13.95 -17.58 -1.85
N ALA A 343 -13.28 -18.71 -1.63
CA ALA A 343 -13.89 -20.00 -1.34
C ALA A 343 -14.53 -20.13 0.06
N THR A 344 -14.65 -19.06 0.84
CA THR A 344 -15.10 -19.12 2.24
C THR A 344 -16.63 -19.04 2.42
N SER A 345 -17.36 -18.52 1.42
CA SER A 345 -18.82 -18.35 1.44
C SER A 345 -19.54 -19.50 0.75
N ALA A 346 -20.70 -19.92 1.28
CA ALA A 346 -21.53 -20.95 0.65
C ALA A 346 -22.21 -20.48 -0.65
N GLU A 347 -22.61 -19.21 -0.69
CA GLU A 347 -23.41 -18.62 -1.78
C GLU A 347 -22.64 -18.58 -3.11
N ASP A 348 -21.32 -18.44 -3.03
CA ASP A 348 -20.47 -18.22 -4.19
C ASP A 348 -19.93 -19.52 -4.82
N GLN A 349 -20.12 -20.65 -4.14
CA GLN A 349 -19.47 -21.91 -4.50
C GLN A 349 -19.83 -22.38 -5.91
N GLY A 350 -21.06 -22.13 -6.38
CA GLY A 350 -21.47 -22.46 -7.74
C GLY A 350 -20.64 -21.72 -8.80
N GLY A 351 -20.28 -20.45 -8.54
CA GLY A 351 -19.46 -19.63 -9.44
C GLY A 351 -17.97 -20.00 -9.42
N LEU A 352 -17.50 -20.74 -8.41
CA LEU A 352 -16.08 -21.00 -8.16
C LEU A 352 -15.61 -22.41 -8.53
N GLN A 353 -16.51 -23.31 -8.99
CA GLN A 353 -16.18 -24.72 -9.23
C GLN A 353 -15.03 -24.93 -10.24
N GLU A 354 -14.95 -24.11 -11.29
CA GLU A 354 -13.85 -24.20 -12.26
C GLU A 354 -12.50 -23.79 -11.64
N LEU A 355 -12.49 -22.79 -10.77
CA LEU A 355 -11.28 -22.36 -10.05
C LEU A 355 -10.83 -23.43 -9.05
N MET A 356 -11.78 -24.09 -8.37
CA MET A 356 -11.48 -25.24 -7.51
C MET A 356 -10.78 -26.35 -8.28
N GLU A 357 -11.29 -26.72 -9.47
CA GLU A 357 -10.63 -27.71 -10.32
C GLU A 357 -9.24 -27.24 -10.76
N CYS A 358 -9.07 -25.96 -11.11
CA CYS A 358 -7.77 -25.40 -11.42
C CYS A 358 -6.77 -25.49 -10.25
N LEU A 359 -7.18 -25.27 -9.00
CA LEU A 359 -6.33 -25.49 -7.83
C LEU A 359 -5.83 -26.94 -7.76
N CYS A 360 -6.73 -27.90 -7.98
CA CYS A 360 -6.38 -29.31 -7.97
C CYS A 360 -5.47 -29.70 -9.15
N GLU A 361 -5.68 -29.13 -10.34
CA GLU A 361 -4.78 -29.34 -11.49
C GLU A 361 -3.39 -28.75 -11.25
N VAL A 362 -3.29 -27.56 -10.65
CA VAL A 362 -1.99 -26.98 -10.27
C VAL A 362 -1.31 -27.86 -9.22
N LEU A 363 -2.03 -28.43 -8.26
CA LEU A 363 -1.49 -29.35 -7.25
C LEU A 363 -0.87 -30.62 -7.86
N ARG A 364 -1.28 -31.03 -9.06
CA ARG A 364 -0.67 -32.17 -9.78
C ARG A 364 0.76 -31.90 -10.24
N LEU A 365 1.11 -30.63 -10.43
CA LEU A 365 2.43 -30.22 -10.90
C LEU A 365 3.52 -30.54 -9.85
N ASP A 366 4.76 -30.59 -10.32
CA ASP A 366 5.91 -30.68 -9.43
C ASP A 366 6.25 -29.31 -8.84
N ILE A 367 5.56 -28.97 -7.75
CA ILE A 367 5.67 -27.66 -7.10
C ILE A 367 6.84 -27.64 -6.12
N LYS A 368 7.79 -26.72 -6.36
CA LYS A 368 8.91 -26.45 -5.44
C LYS A 368 8.54 -25.47 -4.34
N SER A 369 7.66 -24.50 -4.64
CA SER A 369 7.23 -23.48 -3.69
C SER A 369 6.34 -24.07 -2.59
N LYS A 370 6.86 -24.08 -1.35
CA LYS A 370 6.09 -24.51 -0.17
C LYS A 370 4.86 -23.63 0.04
N GLU A 371 5.01 -22.33 -0.20
CA GLU A 371 3.92 -21.37 -0.04
C GLU A 371 2.76 -21.68 -0.98
N LEU A 372 3.06 -22.00 -2.25
CA LEU A 372 2.03 -22.40 -3.21
C LEU A 372 1.25 -23.63 -2.72
N VAL A 373 1.95 -24.67 -2.26
CA VAL A 373 1.29 -25.89 -1.74
C VAL A 373 0.39 -25.57 -0.54
N ILE A 374 0.80 -24.66 0.36
CA ILE A 374 -0.04 -24.22 1.49
C ILE A 374 -1.32 -23.54 0.98
N GLN A 375 -1.21 -22.62 0.02
CA GLN A 375 -2.38 -21.90 -0.50
C GLN A 375 -3.32 -22.85 -1.25
N LEU A 376 -2.79 -23.76 -2.08
CA LEU A 376 -3.60 -24.78 -2.77
C LEU A 376 -4.33 -25.67 -1.76
N ALA A 377 -3.63 -26.20 -0.76
CA ALA A 377 -4.23 -27.03 0.28
C ALA A 377 -5.31 -26.28 1.07
N ARG A 378 -5.06 -25.00 1.41
CA ARG A 378 -6.02 -24.14 2.09
C ARG A 378 -7.30 -23.94 1.27
N GLY A 379 -7.15 -23.61 -0.02
CA GLY A 379 -8.27 -23.43 -0.93
C GLY A 379 -9.08 -24.71 -1.08
N ILE A 380 -8.42 -25.84 -1.34
CA ILE A 380 -9.09 -27.15 -1.43
C ILE A 380 -9.84 -27.49 -0.15
N ALA A 381 -9.26 -27.23 1.03
CA ALA A 381 -9.95 -27.44 2.30
C ALA A 381 -11.18 -26.54 2.47
N ASN A 382 -11.10 -25.28 2.04
CA ASN A 382 -12.24 -24.35 2.07
C ASN A 382 -13.36 -24.83 1.13
N PHE A 383 -13.02 -25.31 -0.08
CA PHE A 383 -13.99 -25.90 -1.00
C PHE A 383 -14.62 -27.20 -0.48
N ALA A 384 -13.81 -28.08 0.14
CA ALA A 384 -14.23 -29.37 0.67
C ALA A 384 -15.28 -29.24 1.77
N LYS A 385 -15.29 -28.11 2.50
CA LYS A 385 -16.31 -27.80 3.51
C LYS A 385 -17.73 -27.93 2.96
N PHE A 386 -17.96 -27.60 1.69
CA PHE A 386 -19.29 -27.56 1.09
C PHE A 386 -19.61 -28.85 0.33
N GLU A 387 -20.72 -29.50 0.69
CA GLU A 387 -21.11 -30.81 0.16
C GLU A 387 -21.22 -30.83 -1.38
N GLN A 388 -21.74 -29.76 -1.98
CA GLN A 388 -21.89 -29.62 -3.43
C GLN A 388 -20.58 -29.76 -4.23
N ASN A 389 -19.42 -29.61 -3.57
CA ASN A 389 -18.11 -29.74 -4.19
C ASN A 389 -17.50 -31.14 -3.98
N ALA A 390 -18.07 -31.95 -3.09
CA ALA A 390 -17.48 -33.21 -2.63
C ALA A 390 -17.20 -34.16 -3.81
N ASP A 391 -18.18 -34.42 -4.67
CA ASP A 391 -18.03 -35.39 -5.78
C ASP A 391 -16.96 -34.98 -6.79
N ARG A 392 -16.77 -33.67 -7.02
CA ARG A 392 -15.68 -33.17 -7.88
C ARG A 392 -14.32 -33.35 -7.20
N LEU A 393 -14.22 -33.00 -5.92
CA LEU A 393 -12.98 -33.12 -5.14
C LEU A 393 -12.57 -34.57 -4.88
N MET A 394 -13.51 -35.50 -4.78
CA MET A 394 -13.23 -36.93 -4.63
C MET A 394 -12.33 -37.48 -5.75
N LYS A 395 -12.46 -36.94 -6.98
CA LYS A 395 -11.58 -37.29 -8.11
C LYS A 395 -10.10 -36.93 -7.87
N TYR A 396 -9.83 -36.02 -6.94
CA TYR A 396 -8.49 -35.55 -6.59
C TYR A 396 -8.06 -36.01 -5.19
N LEU A 397 -8.88 -36.79 -4.47
CA LEU A 397 -8.56 -37.26 -3.12
C LEU A 397 -7.20 -37.97 -3.02
N PRO A 398 -6.79 -38.87 -3.94
CA PRO A 398 -5.48 -39.52 -3.87
C PRO A 398 -4.33 -38.49 -3.92
N LEU A 399 -4.48 -37.47 -4.77
CA LEU A 399 -3.53 -36.38 -4.90
C LEU A 399 -3.48 -35.52 -3.63
N ILE A 400 -4.64 -35.18 -3.06
CA ILE A 400 -4.76 -34.41 -1.81
C ILE A 400 -4.09 -35.19 -0.66
N VAL A 401 -4.30 -36.50 -0.59
CA VAL A 401 -3.64 -37.36 0.41
C VAL A 401 -2.13 -37.33 0.23
N PHE A 402 -1.64 -37.54 -0.98
CA PHE A 402 -0.20 -37.63 -1.25
C PHE A 402 0.53 -36.28 -1.08
N LYS A 403 0.02 -35.19 -1.67
CA LYS A 403 0.69 -33.88 -1.70
C LYS A 403 0.41 -33.03 -0.46
N CYS A 404 -0.76 -33.16 0.16
CA CYS A 404 -1.16 -32.32 1.31
C CYS A 404 -1.12 -33.09 2.61
N LEU A 405 -1.92 -34.16 2.78
CA LEU A 405 -2.04 -34.89 4.05
C LEU A 405 -0.71 -35.53 4.51
N LYS A 406 0.02 -36.12 3.56
CA LYS A 406 1.34 -36.72 3.80
C LYS A 406 2.50 -35.72 3.64
N SER A 407 2.20 -34.43 3.49
CA SER A 407 3.24 -33.41 3.37
C SER A 407 4.11 -33.37 4.62
N GLY A 408 5.43 -33.23 4.44
CA GLY A 408 6.37 -32.94 5.52
C GLY A 408 6.21 -31.52 6.08
N HIS A 409 5.42 -30.66 5.43
CA HIS A 409 5.17 -29.30 5.90
C HIS A 409 3.89 -29.21 6.76
N HIS A 410 4.04 -28.73 7.99
CA HIS A 410 2.96 -28.72 8.98
C HIS A 410 1.68 -28.01 8.52
N ALA A 411 1.78 -26.82 7.92
CA ALA A 411 0.58 -26.07 7.49
C ALA A 411 -0.15 -26.78 6.33
N SER A 412 0.59 -27.32 5.37
CA SER A 412 0.02 -28.06 4.24
C SER A 412 -0.66 -29.35 4.71
N LYS A 413 -0.01 -30.06 5.65
CA LYS A 413 -0.59 -31.23 6.33
C LYS A 413 -1.87 -30.88 7.08
N THR A 414 -1.88 -29.77 7.82
CA THR A 414 -3.07 -29.30 8.56
C THR A 414 -4.24 -29.03 7.61
N HIS A 415 -4.01 -28.36 6.49
CA HIS A 415 -5.06 -28.15 5.49
C HIS A 415 -5.46 -29.43 4.76
N GLY A 416 -4.52 -30.34 4.50
CA GLY A 416 -4.81 -31.68 3.98
C GLY A 416 -5.74 -32.47 4.90
N ILE A 417 -5.45 -32.48 6.20
CA ILE A 417 -6.32 -33.07 7.23
C ILE A 417 -7.71 -32.43 7.18
N ARG A 418 -7.80 -31.09 7.16
CA ARG A 418 -9.09 -30.37 7.07
C ARG A 418 -9.88 -30.77 5.82
N ALA A 419 -9.24 -30.82 4.66
CA ALA A 419 -9.89 -31.22 3.41
C ALA A 419 -10.42 -32.66 3.49
N THR A 420 -9.59 -33.60 3.95
CA THR A 420 -9.96 -35.01 4.11
C THR A 420 -11.10 -35.20 5.11
N LEU A 421 -11.08 -34.48 6.24
CA LEU A 421 -12.15 -34.53 7.24
C LEU A 421 -13.49 -34.03 6.69
N HIS A 422 -13.49 -32.93 5.94
CA HIS A 422 -14.70 -32.44 5.30
C HIS A 422 -15.22 -33.41 4.22
N LEU A 423 -14.34 -34.00 3.42
CA LEU A 423 -14.76 -35.02 2.46
C LEU A 423 -15.29 -36.28 3.17
N LEU A 424 -14.67 -36.68 4.29
CA LEU A 424 -15.12 -37.82 5.11
C LEU A 424 -16.53 -37.58 5.65
N SER A 425 -16.86 -36.36 6.08
CA SER A 425 -18.23 -36.03 6.53
C SER A 425 -19.27 -36.10 5.42
N HIS A 426 -18.86 -35.92 4.17
CA HIS A 426 -19.77 -35.95 3.01
C HIS A 426 -19.86 -37.31 2.32
N ARG A 427 -18.75 -38.08 2.28
CA ARG A 427 -18.60 -39.36 1.54
C ARG A 427 -17.79 -40.39 2.35
N PRO A 428 -18.27 -40.86 3.50
CA PRO A 428 -17.47 -41.62 4.47
C PRO A 428 -16.87 -42.92 3.91
N ASN A 429 -17.69 -43.74 3.23
CA ASN A 429 -17.26 -45.05 2.72
C ASN A 429 -16.17 -44.91 1.66
N THR A 430 -16.36 -44.02 0.68
CA THR A 430 -15.39 -43.83 -0.41
C THR A 430 -14.09 -43.21 0.10
N VAL A 431 -14.16 -42.27 1.05
CA VAL A 431 -12.95 -41.66 1.63
C VAL A 431 -12.17 -42.65 2.48
N THR A 432 -12.84 -43.47 3.29
CA THR A 432 -12.17 -44.50 4.12
C THR A 432 -11.46 -45.54 3.26
N GLU A 433 -12.10 -46.03 2.19
CA GLU A 433 -11.48 -46.93 1.21
C GLU A 433 -10.24 -46.30 0.56
N GLU A 434 -10.31 -45.03 0.17
CA GLU A 434 -9.21 -44.35 -0.50
C GLU A 434 -8.05 -44.05 0.46
N LEU A 435 -8.33 -43.73 1.73
CA LEU A 435 -7.30 -43.56 2.76
C LEU A 435 -6.58 -44.87 3.04
N ALA A 436 -7.29 -46.00 3.08
CA ALA A 436 -6.68 -47.32 3.21
C ALA A 436 -5.76 -47.63 2.02
N LYS A 437 -6.25 -47.46 0.78
CA LYS A 437 -5.46 -47.70 -0.45
C LYS A 437 -4.18 -46.86 -0.51
N ASN A 438 -4.23 -45.62 -0.05
CA ASN A 438 -3.09 -44.70 -0.09
C ASN A 438 -2.24 -44.74 1.20
N GLY A 439 -2.50 -45.67 2.12
CA GLY A 439 -1.74 -45.85 3.37
C GLY A 439 -1.81 -44.63 4.29
N ALA A 440 -2.98 -44.02 4.43
CA ALA A 440 -3.25 -42.85 5.26
C ALA A 440 -4.20 -43.19 6.43
N GLU A 441 -4.27 -44.46 6.82
CA GLU A 441 -5.12 -44.97 7.92
C GLU A 441 -4.77 -44.37 9.29
N GLU A 442 -3.51 -43.93 9.49
CA GLU A 442 -3.07 -43.22 10.70
C GLU A 442 -3.93 -42.00 11.02
N LEU A 443 -4.53 -41.37 10.00
CA LEU A 443 -5.47 -40.27 10.22
C LEU A 443 -6.74 -40.75 10.94
N LEU A 444 -7.28 -41.91 10.55
CA LEU A 444 -8.47 -42.51 11.17
C LEU A 444 -8.15 -42.93 12.61
N ASP A 445 -6.99 -43.52 12.84
CA ASP A 445 -6.51 -43.85 14.20
C ASP A 445 -6.35 -42.59 15.06
N GLY A 446 -5.82 -41.52 14.48
CA GLY A 446 -5.67 -40.23 15.15
C GLY A 446 -7.01 -39.62 15.54
N ILE A 447 -8.00 -39.68 14.64
CA ILE A 447 -9.37 -39.22 14.92
C ILE A 447 -10.00 -40.05 16.03
N ALA A 448 -9.90 -41.38 15.98
CA ALA A 448 -10.45 -42.28 16.99
C ALA A 448 -9.88 -42.03 18.40
N LYS A 449 -8.66 -41.49 18.48
CA LYS A 449 -7.97 -41.14 19.74
C LYS A 449 -8.24 -39.71 20.22
N LEU A 450 -9.07 -38.93 19.53
CA LEU A 450 -9.35 -37.54 19.92
C LEU A 450 -10.06 -37.47 21.28
N PRO A 451 -9.51 -36.75 22.28
CA PRO A 451 -10.13 -36.60 23.58
C PRO A 451 -11.53 -35.99 23.46
N GLY A 452 -12.53 -36.64 24.07
CA GLY A 452 -13.90 -36.17 24.06
C GLY A 452 -14.72 -36.56 22.82
N LEU A 453 -14.14 -37.22 21.82
CA LEU A 453 -14.90 -37.72 20.66
C LEU A 453 -16.02 -38.68 21.07
N THR A 454 -15.71 -39.69 21.87
CA THR A 454 -16.71 -40.64 22.39
C THR A 454 -17.80 -39.92 23.17
N LYS A 455 -17.42 -38.96 24.03
CA LYS A 455 -18.39 -38.14 24.79
C LYS A 455 -19.30 -37.31 23.89
N ALA A 456 -18.76 -36.75 22.80
CA ALA A 456 -19.55 -35.97 21.84
C ALA A 456 -20.52 -36.86 21.04
N ILE A 457 -20.07 -38.06 20.64
CA ILE A 457 -20.91 -39.06 19.98
C ILE A 457 -22.02 -39.53 20.94
N ASP A 458 -21.67 -39.93 22.16
CA ASP A 458 -22.63 -40.34 23.19
C ASP A 458 -23.66 -39.23 23.45
N ALA A 459 -23.20 -37.98 23.60
CA ALA A 459 -24.10 -36.84 23.78
C ALA A 459 -25.08 -36.65 22.62
N SER A 460 -24.64 -36.80 21.36
CA SER A 460 -25.52 -36.74 20.19
C SER A 460 -26.50 -37.92 20.13
N LEU A 461 -26.05 -39.14 20.41
CA LEU A 461 -26.91 -40.34 20.40
C LEU A 461 -27.97 -40.30 21.51
N LEU A 462 -27.62 -39.76 22.68
CA LEU A 462 -28.54 -39.63 23.81
C LEU A 462 -29.59 -38.53 23.64
N VAL A 463 -29.41 -37.62 22.67
CA VAL A 463 -30.48 -36.67 22.27
C VAL A 463 -31.59 -37.41 21.53
N ASP A 464 -31.24 -38.31 20.60
CA ASP A 464 -32.21 -39.07 19.80
C ASP A 464 -32.77 -40.29 20.55
N THR A 465 -31.95 -40.89 21.41
CA THR A 465 -32.29 -42.05 22.24
C THR A 465 -31.85 -41.82 23.69
N PRO A 466 -32.62 -41.05 24.47
CA PRO A 466 -32.27 -40.80 25.86
C PRO A 466 -32.24 -42.09 26.69
N GLU A 467 -31.27 -42.20 27.59
CA GLU A 467 -31.04 -43.34 28.49
C GLU A 467 -32.28 -43.73 29.33
N LYS A 468 -33.20 -42.78 29.54
CA LYS A 468 -34.46 -42.97 30.26
C LYS A 468 -35.61 -42.57 29.36
N SER A 469 -36.49 -43.51 29.05
CA SER A 469 -37.77 -43.22 28.39
C SER A 469 -38.86 -42.98 29.44
N SER A 470 -39.64 -41.91 29.30
CA SER A 470 -40.89 -41.79 30.04
C SER A 470 -41.92 -42.70 29.39
N CYS A 471 -42.14 -43.87 29.96
CA CYS A 471 -43.30 -44.68 29.60
C CYS A 471 -44.55 -43.93 30.10
N THR A 472 -45.14 -43.06 29.28
CA THR A 472 -46.52 -42.64 29.50
C THR A 472 -47.38 -43.87 29.23
N LEU A 473 -47.60 -44.65 30.29
CA LEU A 473 -48.73 -45.54 30.38
C LEU A 473 -49.97 -44.72 29.99
N THR A 474 -50.55 -45.04 28.84
CA THR A 474 -51.89 -44.59 28.50
C THR A 474 -52.84 -45.18 29.54
N SER A 475 -53.08 -44.43 30.61
CA SER A 475 -54.18 -44.71 31.51
C SER A 475 -55.46 -44.50 30.71
N SER A 476 -56.03 -45.61 30.26
CA SER A 476 -57.44 -45.71 29.90
C SER A 476 -58.25 -45.19 31.09
N SER A 477 -58.66 -43.92 31.04
CA SER A 477 -59.73 -43.41 31.88
C SER A 477 -61.00 -43.36 31.03
N THR A 478 -61.84 -44.35 31.28
CA THR A 478 -63.28 -44.28 31.11
C THR A 478 -63.79 -43.01 31.82
N GLY A 479 -64.52 -42.14 31.12
CA GLY A 479 -64.93 -40.86 31.71
C GLY A 479 -65.86 -40.00 30.85
N VAL A 480 -67.08 -40.50 30.65
CA VAL A 480 -68.36 -39.76 30.56
C VAL A 480 -68.51 -38.63 29.52
N ARG A 481 -69.40 -38.88 28.55
CA ARG A 481 -70.08 -37.89 27.70
C ARG A 481 -70.97 -36.97 28.54
N TYR A 482 -70.93 -35.67 28.28
CA TYR A 482 -72.10 -34.79 28.22
C TYR A 482 -71.95 -33.83 27.04
#